data_AF-A0A728IMB8-F1
#
_entry.id   AF-A0A728IMB8-F1
#
_cell.length_a   1.000
_cell.length_b   1.000
_cell.length_c   1.000
_cell.angle_alpha   90.00
_cell.angle_beta   90.00
_cell.angle_gamma   90.00
#
_symmetry.space_group_name_H-M   'P 1'
#
loop_
_entity.id
_entity.type
_entity.pdbx_description
1 polymer ?
#
loop_
_entity_poly.entity_id
_entity_poly.type
_entity_poly.pdbx_seq_one_letter_code
_entity_poly.pdbx_strand_id
1 'polypeptide(L)'
;MGCLIVSGIKFYVLAEGESYPDPHADNRYVGAYAVFPFEGKWVAQKYFRGGRWSDITERRFNTENEAFNFTYEYAFLPENRYKY
;
A
#
# COMPACT_ATOMS: atom_id res chain seq x y z
N MET A 1 -1.67 -6.23 -12.11
CA MET A 1 -2.12 -5.19 -11.16
C MET A 1 -3.58 -5.31 -10.71
N GLY A 2 -3.82 -5.47 -9.41
CA GLY A 2 -5.13 -5.20 -8.79
C GLY A 2 -5.12 -3.84 -8.07
N CYS A 3 -6.20 -3.05 -8.17
CA CYS A 3 -6.33 -1.76 -7.48
C CYS A 3 -7.72 -1.64 -6.82
N LEU A 4 -7.74 -1.43 -5.50
CA LEU A 4 -8.94 -1.13 -4.74
C LEU A 4 -8.87 0.33 -4.25
N ILE A 5 -9.95 1.08 -4.42
CA ILE A 5 -10.07 2.46 -3.92
C ILE A 5 -11.15 2.51 -2.84
N VAL A 6 -10.76 2.89 -1.61
CA VAL A 6 -11.68 3.04 -0.48
C VAL A 6 -11.43 4.38 0.21
N SER A 7 -12.47 5.22 0.34
CA SER A 7 -12.37 6.53 1.00
C SER A 7 -11.23 7.42 0.46
N GLY A 8 -10.97 7.34 -0.86
CA GLY A 8 -9.87 8.07 -1.51
C GLY A 8 -8.48 7.47 -1.24
N ILE A 9 -8.37 6.31 -0.61
CA ILE A 9 -7.12 5.58 -0.43
C ILE A 9 -7.03 4.50 -1.50
N LYS A 10 -5.89 4.44 -2.19
CA LYS A 10 -5.59 3.40 -3.17
C LYS A 10 -4.81 2.26 -2.54
N PHE A 11 -5.24 1.03 -2.79
CA PHE A 11 -4.55 -0.19 -2.39
C PHE A 11 -4.21 -0.97 -3.63
N TYR A 12 -2.91 -1.16 -3.86
CA TYR A 12 -2.39 -1.88 -5.00
C TYR A 12 -1.89 -3.26 -4.56
N VAL A 13 -2.28 -4.28 -5.31
CA VAL A 13 -1.69 -5.62 -5.21
C VAL A 13 -0.85 -5.81 -6.47
N LEU A 14 0.47 -5.90 -6.30
CA LEU A 14 1.43 -6.03 -7.39
C LEU A 14 1.97 -7.46 -7.46
N ALA A 15 2.24 -7.92 -8.67
CA ALA A 15 3.00 -9.15 -8.90
C ALA A 15 4.51 -8.91 -8.72
N GLU A 16 5.27 -9.99 -8.59
CA GLU A 16 6.74 -9.92 -8.50
C GLU A 16 7.32 -9.25 -9.76
N GLY A 17 8.15 -8.23 -9.57
CA GLY A 17 8.75 -7.46 -10.66
C GLY A 17 7.84 -6.42 -11.33
N GLU A 18 6.58 -6.29 -10.89
CA GLU A 18 5.68 -5.26 -11.40
C GLU A 18 6.12 -3.86 -10.89
N SER A 19 6.03 -2.86 -11.78
CA SER A 19 6.43 -1.50 -11.45
C SER A 19 5.44 -0.84 -10.48
N TYR A 20 5.95 0.02 -9.60
CA TYR A 20 5.08 0.83 -8.76
C TYR A 20 4.19 1.73 -9.62
N PRO A 21 2.89 1.81 -9.32
CA PRO A 21 2.01 2.75 -9.99
C PRO A 21 2.32 4.18 -9.56
N ASP A 22 1.99 5.13 -10.43
CA ASP A 22 1.87 6.53 -10.05
C ASP A 22 0.51 6.76 -9.36
N PRO A 23 0.48 7.05 -8.04
CA PRO A 23 -0.77 7.34 -7.35
C PRO A 23 -1.47 8.61 -7.86
N HIS A 24 -0.75 9.53 -8.50
CA HIS A 24 -1.26 10.79 -9.01
C HIS A 24 -1.96 10.69 -10.37
N ALA A 25 -1.90 9.55 -11.05
CA ALA A 25 -2.37 9.41 -12.44
C ALA A 25 -3.82 9.86 -12.68
N ASP A 26 -4.68 9.83 -11.66
CA ASP A 26 -6.09 10.27 -11.72
C ASP A 26 -6.43 11.46 -10.81
N ASN A 27 -5.44 12.05 -10.12
CA ASN A 27 -5.59 13.11 -9.11
C ASN A 27 -6.64 12.84 -8.01
N ARG A 28 -6.99 11.57 -7.76
CA ARG A 28 -8.02 11.17 -6.78
C ARG A 28 -7.43 10.25 -5.72
N TYR A 29 -6.54 10.77 -4.88
CA TYR A 29 -6.10 10.02 -3.72
C TYR A 29 -5.72 10.92 -2.53
N VAL A 30 -6.02 10.44 -1.32
CA VAL A 30 -5.50 10.99 -0.06
C VAL A 30 -4.32 10.15 0.45
N GLY A 31 -4.27 8.86 0.11
CA GLY A 31 -3.16 7.96 0.43
C GLY A 31 -3.06 6.81 -0.56
N ALA A 32 -1.89 6.20 -0.67
CA ALA A 32 -1.68 5.02 -1.49
C ALA A 32 -0.79 4.00 -0.79
N TYR A 33 -1.16 2.74 -0.94
CA TYR A 33 -0.50 1.59 -0.34
C TYR A 33 -0.29 0.51 -1.40
N ALA A 34 0.80 -0.23 -1.29
CA ALA A 34 1.13 -1.32 -2.18
C ALA A 34 1.51 -2.55 -1.36
N VAL A 35 0.99 -3.70 -1.76
CA VAL A 35 1.42 -5.01 -1.27
C VAL A 35 1.92 -5.85 -2.43
N PHE A 36 3.03 -6.54 -2.21
CA PHE A 36 3.69 -7.31 -3.27
C PHE A 36 4.58 -8.41 -2.68
N PRO A 37 4.84 -9.50 -3.43
CA PRO A 37 5.79 -10.52 -3.05
C PRO A 37 7.23 -10.03 -3.24
N PHE A 38 8.08 -10.30 -2.25
CA PHE A 38 9.52 -10.03 -2.25
C PHE A 38 10.23 -11.13 -1.44
N GLU A 39 11.19 -11.83 -2.07
CA GLU A 39 11.95 -12.92 -1.46
C GLU A 39 11.07 -14.02 -0.82
N GLY A 40 9.97 -14.38 -1.50
CA GLY A 40 9.05 -15.43 -1.03
C GLY A 40 8.17 -15.03 0.16
N LYS A 41 8.17 -13.76 0.56
CA LYS A 41 7.26 -13.17 1.54
C LYS A 41 6.50 -12.00 0.94
N TRP A 42 5.49 -11.51 1.64
CA TRP A 42 4.75 -10.33 1.24
C TRP A 42 5.16 -9.12 2.06
N VAL A 43 5.26 -7.97 1.38
CA VAL A 43 5.65 -6.68 1.94
C VAL A 43 4.49 -5.70 1.80
N ALA A 44 4.40 -4.73 2.71
CA ALA A 44 3.44 -3.64 2.67
C ALA A 44 4.16 -2.30 2.71
N GLN A 45 3.85 -1.43 1.75
CA GLN A 45 4.44 -0.09 1.63
C GLN A 45 3.37 0.98 1.53
N LYS A 46 3.74 2.19 1.96
CA LYS A 46 2.95 3.42 1.79
C LYS A 46 3.69 4.38 0.88
N TYR A 47 2.92 5.07 0.05
CA TYR A 47 3.40 6.23 -0.69
C TYR A 47 3.36 7.48 0.19
N PHE A 48 4.53 8.06 0.43
CA PHE A 48 4.68 9.28 1.21
C PHE A 48 4.70 10.52 0.30
N ARG A 49 4.34 11.68 0.86
CA ARG A 49 4.53 12.97 0.19
C ARG A 49 6.01 13.11 -0.18
N GLY A 50 6.28 13.39 -1.45
CA GLY A 50 7.65 13.45 -2.01
C GLY A 50 8.02 12.30 -2.95
N GLY A 51 7.06 11.45 -3.33
CA GLY A 51 7.28 10.47 -4.41
C GLY A 51 7.91 9.15 -3.98
N ARG A 52 7.93 8.87 -2.67
CA ARG A 52 8.66 7.71 -2.13
C ARG A 52 7.73 6.67 -1.56
N TRP A 53 7.93 5.43 -1.99
CA TRP A 53 7.38 4.24 -1.34
C TRP A 53 8.31 3.79 -0.21
N SER A 54 7.75 3.53 0.97
CA SER A 54 8.49 2.99 2.11
C SER A 54 7.67 1.96 2.87
N ASP A 55 8.36 0.98 3.45
CA ASP A 55 7.77 -0.06 4.31
C ASP A 55 7.00 0.58 5.47
N ILE A 56 5.76 0.15 5.68
CA ILE A 56 4.95 0.56 6.85
C ILE A 56 5.24 -0.31 8.08
N THR A 57 5.93 -1.43 7.89
CA THR A 57 6.33 -2.38 8.93
C THR A 57 7.57 -3.16 8.49
N GLU A 58 8.39 -3.57 9.45
CA GLU A 58 9.49 -4.52 9.23
C GLU A 58 8.96 -5.97 9.08
N ARG A 59 7.71 -6.21 9.49
CA ARG A 59 7.10 -7.54 9.40
C ARG A 59 6.92 -7.93 7.93
N ARG A 60 7.33 -9.16 7.63
CA ARG A 60 7.06 -9.84 6.37
C ARG A 60 5.90 -10.82 6.56
N PHE A 61 5.02 -10.94 5.58
CA PHE A 61 3.81 -11.78 5.66
C PHE A 61 3.95 -13.04 4.81
N ASN A 62 3.23 -14.10 5.17
CA ASN A 62 3.31 -15.37 4.44
C ASN A 62 2.36 -15.40 3.24
N THR A 63 1.29 -14.62 3.28
CA THR A 63 0.26 -14.60 2.24
C THR A 63 -0.10 -13.18 1.83
N GLU A 64 -0.62 -13.05 0.60
CA GLU A 64 -1.19 -11.81 0.09
C GLU A 64 -2.27 -11.26 1.03
N ASN A 65 -3.19 -12.12 1.46
CA ASN A 65 -4.34 -11.73 2.27
C ASN A 65 -3.92 -11.19 3.64
N GLU A 66 -2.90 -11.78 4.29
CA GLU A 66 -2.35 -11.26 5.54
C GLU A 66 -1.74 -9.86 5.36
N ALA A 67 -0.92 -9.67 4.31
CA ALA A 67 -0.31 -8.38 4.02
C ALA A 67 -1.37 -7.32 3.69
N PHE A 68 -2.38 -7.69 2.90
CA PHE A 68 -3.46 -6.80 2.51
C PHE A 68 -4.30 -6.38 3.72
N ASN A 69 -4.73 -7.33 4.57
CA ASN A 69 -5.52 -7.03 5.76
C ASN A 69 -4.76 -6.12 6.73
N PHE A 70 -3.48 -6.40 6.98
CA PHE A 70 -2.64 -5.53 7.79
C PHE A 70 -2.56 -4.11 7.22
N THR A 71 -2.34 -3.99 5.91
CA THR A 71 -2.23 -2.70 5.21
C THR A 71 -3.53 -1.92 5.29
N TYR A 72 -4.66 -2.61 5.11
CA TYR A 72 -5.99 -2.04 5.23
C TYR A 72 -6.24 -1.49 6.64
N GLU A 73 -6.01 -2.29 7.67
CA GLU A 73 -6.15 -1.85 9.06
C GLU A 73 -5.22 -0.66 9.38
N TYR A 74 -3.96 -0.73 8.96
CA TYR A 74 -2.98 0.33 9.15
C TYR A 74 -3.44 1.66 8.53
N ALA A 75 -4.02 1.63 7.33
CA ALA A 75 -4.48 2.82 6.62
C ALA A 75 -5.60 3.56 7.37
N PHE A 76 -6.41 2.86 8.15
CA PHE A 76 -7.55 3.42 8.89
C PHE A 76 -7.28 3.69 10.37
N LEU A 77 -6.05 3.45 10.86
CA LEU A 77 -5.67 3.82 12.22
C LEU A 77 -5.91 5.32 12.48
N PRO A 78 -6.38 5.70 13.69
CA PRO A 78 -6.70 7.10 14.02
C PRO A 78 -5.53 8.07 13.76
N GLU A 79 -4.30 7.63 14.02
CA GLU A 79 -3.07 8.39 13.81
C GLU A 79 -2.77 8.68 12.34
N ASN A 80 -3.26 7.82 11.45
CA ASN A 80 -3.12 7.95 10.01
C ASN A 80 -4.26 8.73 9.38
N ARG A 81 -5.43 8.86 10.04
CA ARG A 81 -6.60 9.60 9.53
C ARG A 81 -6.40 11.12 9.41
N TYR A 82 -5.50 11.71 10.21
CA TYR A 82 -5.31 13.16 10.27
C TYR A 82 -4.00 13.67 9.63
N LYS A 83 -3.21 12.81 8.99
CA LYS A 83 -1.95 13.18 8.33
C LYS A 83 -2.11 13.53 6.84
N TYR A 84 -3.34 13.71 6.37
CA TYR A 84 -3.67 13.98 4.98
C TYR A 84 -3.94 15.47 4.75
#